data_AF-A0A821JH79-F1
#
_entry.id   AF-A0A821JH79-F1
#
_cell.length_a   1.000
_cell.length_b   1.000
_cell.length_c   1.000
_cell.angle_alpha   90.00
_cell.angle_beta   90.00
_cell.angle_gamma   90.00
#
_symmetry.space_group_name_H-M   'P 1'
#
loop_
_entity.id
_entity.type
_entity.pdbx_description
1 polymer ?
#
loop_
_entity_poly.entity_id
_entity_poly.type
_entity_poly.pdbx_seq_one_letter_code
_entity_poly.pdbx_strand_id
1 'polypeptide(L)'
;IYTISSTILIFNATNLTIRGKGIDQTFLIGYNQVSIFFAQYCQGLKLTSFSIDYNSLPFTAGYIVNVDDKYVDMQVVPPHQADINRQVQAILRYNPIQMRPAFGSNTYEIYQSPPTDVNATLVSSSILRLPLRSPTQFLKGDSIVARYAIYGQDITDITIQSITIYTSWGMGFVTQRAKRLNTKNFYFFVQTILQIN
;
A
#
# COMPACT_ATOMS: atom_id res chain seq x y z
N ILE A 1 -7.86 -10.84 16.34
CA ILE A 1 -7.86 -10.10 15.05
C ILE A 1 -8.97 -9.06 15.14
N TYR A 2 -8.71 -7.82 14.74
CA TYR A 2 -9.66 -6.72 14.74
C TYR A 2 -9.88 -6.22 13.32
N THR A 3 -11.13 -6.19 12.88
CA THR A 3 -11.54 -5.68 11.58
C THR A 3 -11.67 -4.17 11.65
N ILE A 4 -10.95 -3.46 10.78
CA ILE A 4 -10.94 -2.00 10.72
C ILE A 4 -11.62 -1.57 9.42
N SER A 5 -12.86 -1.08 9.54
CA SER A 5 -13.65 -0.57 8.41
C SER A 5 -13.56 0.95 8.23
N SER A 6 -13.05 1.65 9.24
CA SER A 6 -12.86 3.10 9.25
C SER A 6 -11.59 3.47 10.01
N THR A 7 -11.00 4.62 9.64
CA THR A 7 -9.78 5.14 10.25
C THR A 7 -9.99 5.43 11.74
N ILE A 8 -9.07 4.97 12.59
CA ILE A 8 -9.03 5.37 14.00
C ILE A 8 -8.44 6.78 14.09
N LEU A 9 -9.32 7.75 14.28
CA LEU A 9 -8.98 9.17 14.39
C LEU A 9 -8.51 9.51 15.81
N ILE A 10 -7.34 10.15 15.92
CA ILE A 10 -6.74 10.57 17.19
C ILE A 10 -6.40 12.06 17.09
N PHE A 11 -7.17 12.90 17.77
CA PHE A 11 -7.00 14.36 17.72
C PHE A 11 -6.68 14.92 19.11
N ASN A 12 -5.75 15.87 19.17
CA ASN A 12 -5.43 16.64 20.39
C ASN A 12 -5.10 15.77 21.62
N ALA A 13 -4.60 14.54 21.39
CA ALA A 13 -4.31 13.62 22.48
C ALA A 13 -2.99 13.98 23.17
N THR A 14 -2.98 13.94 24.50
CA THR A 14 -1.78 14.15 25.31
C THR A 14 -1.49 12.88 26.12
N ASN A 15 -0.28 12.35 26.01
CA ASN A 15 0.19 11.16 26.72
C ASN A 15 -0.66 9.89 26.48
N LEU A 16 -1.24 9.73 25.29
CA LEU A 16 -2.03 8.56 24.93
C LEU A 16 -1.13 7.38 24.55
N THR A 17 -1.43 6.20 25.10
CA THR A 17 -0.83 4.93 24.66
C THR A 17 -1.91 4.02 24.08
N ILE A 18 -1.74 3.61 22.82
CA ILE A 18 -2.50 2.53 22.19
C ILE A 18 -1.63 1.29 22.18
N ARG A 19 -2.10 0.24 22.86
CA ARG A 19 -1.34 -0.99 23.09
C ARG A 19 -2.13 -2.22 22.70
N GLY A 20 -1.54 -3.06 21.85
CA GLY A 20 -2.00 -4.44 21.63
C GLY A 20 -1.38 -5.42 22.63
N LYS A 21 -1.83 -6.67 22.58
CA LYS A 21 -1.34 -7.76 23.44
C LYS A 21 0.05 -8.29 23.03
N GLY A 22 0.49 -8.00 21.80
CA GLY A 22 1.72 -8.50 21.21
C GLY A 22 1.67 -8.42 19.69
N ILE A 23 2.84 -8.33 19.06
CA ILE A 23 2.99 -8.17 17.60
C ILE A 23 2.34 -9.35 16.84
N ASP A 24 2.46 -10.57 17.37
CA ASP A 24 1.86 -11.79 16.80
C ASP A 24 0.50 -12.15 17.43
N GLN A 25 -0.06 -11.29 18.28
CA GLN A 25 -1.31 -11.56 19.02
C GLN A 25 -2.42 -10.57 18.68
N THR A 26 -2.07 -9.35 18.28
CA THR A 26 -3.01 -8.29 17.93
C THR A 26 -2.81 -7.90 16.48
N PHE A 27 -3.74 -8.28 15.62
CA PHE A 27 -3.76 -7.91 14.21
C PHE A 27 -4.89 -6.94 13.94
N LEU A 28 -4.58 -5.79 13.36
CA LEU A 28 -5.51 -4.79 12.88
C LEU A 28 -5.59 -4.94 11.35
N ILE A 29 -6.72 -5.45 10.85
CA ILE A 29 -6.89 -5.76 9.43
C ILE A 29 -7.85 -4.75 8.81
N GLY A 30 -7.34 -3.91 7.91
CA GLY A 30 -8.15 -2.96 7.15
C GLY A 30 -8.91 -3.66 6.03
N TYR A 31 -10.23 -3.48 5.97
CA TYR A 31 -11.08 -4.07 4.92
C TYR A 31 -11.53 -3.07 3.85
N ASN A 32 -11.27 -1.78 4.10
CA ASN A 32 -11.54 -0.69 3.18
C ASN A 32 -10.21 0.02 2.85
N GLN A 33 -10.25 0.94 1.89
CA GLN A 33 -9.16 1.88 1.63
C GLN A 33 -9.10 2.93 2.74
N VAL A 34 -8.62 2.53 3.91
CA VAL A 34 -8.50 3.35 5.11
C VAL A 34 -7.06 3.31 5.60
N SER A 35 -6.64 4.37 6.27
CA SER A 35 -5.47 4.27 7.15
C SER A 35 -5.95 3.66 8.47
N ILE A 36 -5.20 2.73 9.07
CA ILE A 36 -5.62 2.19 10.39
C ILE A 36 -5.67 3.30 11.44
N PHE A 37 -4.65 4.15 11.48
CA PHE A 37 -4.57 5.30 12.38
C PHE A 37 -4.38 6.59 11.58
N PHE A 38 -5.04 7.64 12.04
CA PHE A 38 -4.73 9.01 11.66
C PHE A 38 -4.68 9.85 12.93
N ALA A 39 -3.48 10.30 13.27
CA ALA A 39 -3.23 11.11 14.45
C ALA A 39 -2.84 12.53 14.03
N GLN A 40 -3.41 13.54 14.67
CA GLN A 40 -3.10 14.94 14.41
C GLN A 40 -3.10 15.74 15.71
N TYR A 41 -2.17 16.69 15.81
CA TYR A 41 -2.04 17.59 16.97
C TYR A 41 -1.85 16.87 18.32
N CYS A 42 -1.21 15.70 18.29
CA CYS A 42 -0.95 14.91 19.50
C CYS A 42 0.42 15.24 20.09
N GLN A 43 0.56 15.03 21.40
CA GLN A 43 1.81 15.10 22.15
C GLN A 43 1.97 13.84 23.02
N GLY A 44 3.12 13.17 22.94
CA GLY A 44 3.39 11.98 23.75
C GLY A 44 2.56 10.76 23.33
N LEU A 45 2.25 10.64 22.03
CA LEU A 45 1.51 9.50 21.49
C LEU A 45 2.43 8.27 21.38
N LYS A 46 1.99 7.15 21.95
CA LYS A 46 2.67 5.86 21.84
C LYS A 46 1.77 4.81 21.20
N LEU A 47 2.26 4.21 20.12
CA LEU A 47 1.64 3.04 19.47
C LEU A 47 2.54 1.82 19.68
N THR A 48 2.00 0.72 20.23
CA THR A 48 2.83 -0.43 20.56
C THR A 48 2.14 -1.79 20.52
N SER A 49 2.91 -2.82 20.16
CA SER A 49 2.58 -4.24 20.39
C SER A 49 1.39 -4.78 19.58
N PHE A 50 1.35 -4.47 18.29
CA PHE A 50 0.36 -5.01 17.36
C PHE A 50 0.89 -5.03 15.92
N SER A 51 0.21 -5.74 15.04
CA SER A 51 0.46 -5.79 13.61
C SER A 51 -0.67 -5.17 12.80
N ILE A 52 -0.33 -4.62 11.63
CA ILE A 52 -1.27 -4.05 10.66
C ILE A 52 -1.15 -4.80 9.33
N ASP A 53 -2.30 -5.12 8.75
CA ASP A 53 -2.40 -5.64 7.38
C ASP A 53 -3.75 -5.26 6.75
N TYR A 54 -3.98 -5.64 5.50
CA TYR A 54 -5.19 -5.31 4.75
C TYR A 54 -5.73 -6.52 3.98
N ASN A 55 -7.06 -6.60 3.90
CA ASN A 55 -7.78 -7.59 3.10
C ASN A 55 -9.00 -6.95 2.41
N SER A 56 -9.01 -6.74 1.09
CA SER A 56 -7.98 -7.13 0.11
C SER A 56 -6.67 -6.33 0.23
N LEU A 57 -5.62 -6.84 -0.41
CA LEU A 57 -4.31 -6.17 -0.45
C LEU A 57 -4.44 -4.77 -1.08
N PRO A 58 -3.67 -3.77 -0.62
CA PRO A 58 -3.77 -2.39 -1.07
C PRO A 58 -3.10 -2.14 -2.43
N PHE A 59 -2.76 -3.22 -3.14
CA PHE A 59 -2.15 -3.22 -4.45
C PHE A 59 -2.47 -4.53 -5.18
N THR A 60 -2.49 -4.45 -6.50
CA THR A 60 -2.67 -5.61 -7.37
C THR A 60 -1.36 -5.87 -8.12
N ALA A 61 -0.90 -7.11 -8.15
CA ALA A 61 0.28 -7.51 -8.92
C ALA A 61 -0.08 -8.53 -10.00
N GLY A 62 0.73 -8.56 -11.05
CA GLY A 62 0.49 -9.43 -12.19
C GLY A 62 1.53 -9.30 -13.29
N TYR A 63 1.20 -9.83 -14.46
CA TYR A 63 2.01 -9.76 -15.67
C TYR A 63 1.27 -9.03 -16.77
N ILE A 64 1.96 -8.17 -17.50
CA ILE A 64 1.36 -7.46 -18.63
C ILE A 64 1.10 -8.42 -19.78
N VAL A 65 -0.12 -8.45 -20.28
CA VAL A 65 -0.54 -9.29 -21.42
C VAL A 65 -0.80 -8.49 -22.69
N ASN A 66 -1.07 -7.19 -22.55
CA ASN A 66 -1.26 -6.26 -23.66
C ASN A 66 -0.81 -4.84 -23.27
N VAL A 67 -0.28 -4.09 -24.25
CA VAL A 67 0.16 -2.70 -24.09
C VAL A 67 -0.47 -1.86 -25.20
N ASP A 68 -1.04 -0.72 -24.81
CA ASP A 68 -1.62 0.30 -25.68
C ASP A 68 -1.09 1.67 -25.22
N ASP A 69 -1.26 2.70 -26.05
CA ASP A 69 -0.87 4.07 -25.70
C ASP A 69 -1.65 4.63 -24.51
N LYS A 70 -2.87 4.12 -24.28
CA LYS A 70 -3.81 4.63 -23.26
C LYS A 70 -4.05 3.67 -22.09
N TYR A 71 -3.60 2.43 -22.19
CA TYR A 71 -3.80 1.43 -21.13
C TYR A 71 -2.78 0.30 -21.22
N VAL A 72 -2.66 -0.45 -20.12
CA VAL A 72 -2.08 -1.81 -20.14
C VAL A 72 -3.11 -2.79 -19.63
N ASP A 73 -3.15 -3.99 -20.22
CA ASP A 73 -3.91 -5.10 -19.66
C ASP A 73 -2.95 -6.01 -18.88
N MET A 74 -3.30 -6.29 -17.63
CA MET A 74 -2.51 -7.09 -16.71
C MET A 74 -3.28 -8.35 -16.31
N GLN A 75 -2.64 -9.50 -16.50
CA GLN A 75 -3.05 -10.76 -15.89
C GLN A 75 -2.76 -10.71 -14.39
N VAL A 76 -3.79 -10.59 -13.57
CA VAL A 76 -3.68 -10.62 -12.11
C VAL A 76 -3.27 -12.03 -11.66
N VAL A 77 -2.41 -12.13 -10.66
CA VAL A 77 -2.00 -13.41 -10.07
C VAL A 77 -2.41 -13.53 -8.61
N PRO A 78 -2.74 -14.74 -8.11
CA PRO A 78 -2.91 -14.95 -6.68
C PRO A 78 -1.67 -14.56 -5.87
N PRO A 79 -1.81 -14.08 -4.61
CA PRO A 79 -3.07 -13.86 -3.90
C PRO A 79 -3.75 -12.53 -4.23
N HIS A 80 -3.23 -11.77 -5.21
CA HIS A 80 -3.82 -10.50 -5.61
C HIS A 80 -5.19 -10.70 -6.26
N GLN A 81 -6.02 -9.69 -6.11
CA GLN A 81 -7.35 -9.63 -6.70
C GLN A 81 -7.45 -8.42 -7.62
N ALA A 82 -8.30 -8.50 -8.63
CA ALA A 82 -8.60 -7.37 -9.48
C ALA A 82 -9.38 -6.33 -8.68
N ASP A 83 -8.78 -5.16 -8.42
CA ASP A 83 -9.43 -4.07 -7.72
C ASP A 83 -10.03 -3.09 -8.75
N ILE A 84 -11.27 -3.38 -9.14
CA ILE A 84 -12.01 -2.61 -10.14
C ILE A 84 -12.52 -1.29 -9.59
N ASN A 85 -12.81 -0.33 -10.47
CA ASN A 85 -13.34 0.98 -10.10
C ASN A 85 -12.38 1.81 -9.23
N ARG A 86 -11.09 1.46 -9.24
CA ARG A 86 -10.03 2.21 -8.56
C ARG A 86 -9.18 3.02 -9.52
N GLN A 87 -8.73 4.16 -9.01
CA GLN A 87 -7.71 4.96 -9.66
C GLN A 87 -6.32 4.41 -9.36
N VAL A 88 -5.66 3.92 -10.40
CA VAL A 88 -4.27 3.46 -10.31
C VAL A 88 -3.36 4.68 -10.30
N GLN A 89 -2.76 4.98 -9.16
CA GLN A 89 -1.92 6.17 -8.99
C GLN A 89 -0.45 5.91 -9.32
N ALA A 90 -0.02 4.65 -9.26
CA ALA A 90 1.30 4.27 -9.72
C ALA A 90 1.33 2.83 -10.22
N ILE A 91 2.19 2.58 -11.20
CA ILE A 91 2.54 1.24 -11.68
C ILE A 91 4.05 1.14 -11.74
N LEU A 92 4.62 0.09 -11.17
CA LEU A 92 6.06 -0.14 -11.16
C LEU A 92 6.42 -1.53 -11.67
N ARG A 93 7.55 -1.65 -12.37
CA ARG A 93 8.10 -2.95 -12.77
C ARG A 93 8.67 -3.67 -11.55
N TYR A 94 8.30 -4.93 -11.37
CA TYR A 94 8.71 -5.77 -10.26
C TYR A 94 9.62 -6.90 -10.74
N ASN A 95 10.59 -7.28 -9.91
CA ASN A 95 11.43 -8.45 -10.12
C ASN A 95 10.92 -9.60 -9.24
N PRO A 96 10.19 -10.57 -9.80
CA PRO A 96 9.61 -11.68 -9.03
C PRO A 96 10.67 -12.62 -8.44
N ILE A 97 11.84 -12.75 -9.08
CA ILE A 97 12.93 -13.62 -8.60
C ILE A 97 13.54 -13.05 -7.31
N GLN A 98 13.77 -11.74 -7.30
CA GLN A 98 14.40 -11.06 -6.17
C GLN A 98 13.40 -10.47 -5.17
N MET A 99 12.10 -10.61 -5.46
CA MET A 99 11.00 -10.13 -4.64
C MET A 99 11.11 -8.64 -4.25
N ARG A 100 11.38 -7.79 -5.25
CA ARG A 100 11.54 -6.34 -5.08
C ARG A 100 11.24 -5.55 -6.36
N PRO A 101 11.00 -4.23 -6.30
CA PRO A 101 11.00 -3.38 -7.50
C PRO A 101 12.22 -3.63 -8.39
N ALA A 102 12.02 -3.59 -9.70
CA ALA A 102 13.11 -3.73 -10.66
C ALA A 102 14.12 -2.59 -10.50
N PHE A 103 15.40 -2.92 -10.53
CA PHE A 103 16.53 -2.01 -10.33
C PHE A 103 17.43 -2.01 -11.58
N GLY A 104 18.22 -0.95 -11.79
CA GLY A 104 19.15 -0.82 -12.91
C GLY A 104 18.45 -0.48 -14.23
N SER A 105 18.90 -1.07 -15.34
CA SER A 105 18.34 -0.81 -16.68
C SER A 105 16.88 -1.23 -16.84
N ASN A 106 16.38 -2.10 -15.93
CA ASN A 106 15.00 -2.54 -15.92
C ASN A 106 14.11 -1.68 -15.01
N THR A 107 14.64 -0.68 -14.31
CA THR A 107 13.83 0.21 -13.48
C THR A 107 12.88 1.03 -14.34
N TYR A 108 11.58 0.85 -14.09
CA TYR A 108 10.57 1.71 -14.66
C TYR A 108 9.38 1.79 -13.72
N GLU A 109 8.92 3.01 -13.50
CA GLU A 109 7.75 3.33 -12.71
C GLU A 109 7.05 4.55 -13.31
N ILE A 110 5.72 4.50 -13.31
CA ILE A 110 4.89 5.65 -13.64
C ILE A 110 4.12 6.08 -12.39
N TYR A 111 4.15 7.39 -12.13
CA TYR A 111 3.23 8.05 -11.22
C TYR A 111 2.21 8.79 -12.06
N GLN A 112 0.93 8.60 -11.75
CA GLN A 112 -0.14 9.25 -12.47
C GLN A 112 -1.23 9.70 -11.51
N SER A 113 -1.84 10.82 -11.85
CA SER A 113 -3.10 11.27 -11.27
C SER A 113 -4.14 11.15 -12.38
N PRO A 114 -4.80 9.98 -12.51
CA PRO A 114 -5.81 9.82 -13.54
C PRO A 114 -6.96 10.81 -13.30
N PRO A 115 -7.63 11.28 -14.36
CA PRO A 115 -8.92 11.96 -14.24
C PRO A 115 -9.89 11.15 -13.37
N THR A 116 -10.79 11.84 -12.65
CA THR A 116 -11.71 11.23 -11.67
C THR A 116 -12.63 10.15 -12.24
N ASP A 117 -12.84 10.16 -13.54
CA ASP A 117 -13.69 9.25 -14.32
C ASP A 117 -12.92 8.05 -14.91
N VAL A 118 -11.61 7.96 -14.71
CA VAL A 118 -10.76 6.93 -15.30
C VAL A 118 -10.31 5.94 -14.22
N ASN A 119 -10.91 4.75 -14.24
CA ASN A 119 -10.67 3.68 -13.28
C ASN A 119 -10.19 2.38 -13.93
N ALA A 120 -9.61 1.49 -13.14
CA ALA A 120 -9.31 0.12 -13.54
C ALA A 120 -10.60 -0.67 -13.84
N THR A 121 -10.61 -1.42 -14.94
CA THR A 121 -11.77 -2.19 -15.41
C THR A 121 -11.39 -3.63 -15.71
N LEU A 122 -12.33 -4.57 -15.59
CA LEU A 122 -12.11 -5.95 -16.04
C LEU A 122 -12.24 -6.06 -17.55
N VAL A 123 -11.28 -6.75 -18.16
CA VAL A 123 -11.36 -7.22 -19.56
C VAL A 123 -11.90 -8.66 -19.58
N SER A 124 -11.48 -9.47 -18.61
CA SER A 124 -11.98 -10.82 -18.34
C SER A 124 -11.84 -11.12 -16.85
N SER A 125 -12.21 -12.33 -16.40
CA SER A 125 -12.19 -12.71 -14.97
C SER A 125 -10.83 -12.54 -14.29
N SER A 126 -9.74 -12.52 -15.04
CA SER A 126 -8.39 -12.46 -14.50
C SER A 126 -7.51 -11.39 -15.16
N ILE A 127 -8.05 -10.64 -16.14
CA ILE A 127 -7.33 -9.56 -16.84
C ILE A 127 -7.92 -8.22 -16.41
N LEU A 128 -7.08 -7.39 -15.79
CA LEU A 128 -7.39 -6.05 -15.34
C LEU A 128 -6.76 -5.03 -16.28
N ARG A 129 -7.57 -4.13 -16.83
CA ARG A 129 -7.12 -2.97 -17.61
C ARG A 129 -6.76 -1.84 -16.67
N LEU A 130 -5.52 -1.40 -16.74
CA LEU A 130 -4.98 -0.28 -16.00
C LEU A 130 -4.85 0.92 -16.95
N PRO A 131 -5.62 1.99 -16.74
CA PRO A 131 -5.50 3.19 -17.57
C PRO A 131 -4.13 3.84 -17.42
N LEU A 132 -3.65 4.44 -18.51
CA LEU A 132 -2.42 5.23 -18.55
C LEU A 132 -2.73 6.69 -18.84
N ARG A 133 -2.06 7.61 -18.15
CA ARG A 133 -2.08 9.03 -18.48
C ARG A 133 -1.18 9.37 -19.67
N SER A 134 -0.13 8.58 -19.87
CA SER A 134 0.90 8.80 -20.90
C SER A 134 1.43 7.46 -21.41
N PRO A 135 2.03 7.44 -22.61
CA PRO A 135 2.66 6.23 -23.14
C PRO A 135 3.64 5.61 -22.15
N THR A 136 3.71 4.28 -22.14
CA THR A 136 4.50 3.52 -21.17
C THR A 136 5.72 2.86 -21.79
N GLN A 137 6.75 2.61 -20.98
CA GLN A 137 7.90 1.76 -21.32
C GLN A 137 7.70 0.30 -20.88
N PHE A 138 6.53 -0.03 -20.36
CA PHE A 138 6.18 -1.42 -20.06
C PHE A 138 6.07 -2.24 -21.34
N LEU A 139 6.45 -3.50 -21.23
CA LEU A 139 6.37 -4.48 -22.31
C LEU A 139 5.47 -5.65 -21.90
N LYS A 140 4.91 -6.33 -22.89
CA LYS A 140 4.23 -7.61 -22.65
C LYS A 140 5.20 -8.59 -21.96
N GLY A 141 4.73 -9.25 -20.91
CA GLY A 141 5.51 -10.14 -20.06
C GLY A 141 6.15 -9.46 -18.85
N ASP A 142 6.19 -8.12 -18.78
CA ASP A 142 6.66 -7.42 -17.60
C ASP A 142 5.81 -7.79 -16.38
N SER A 143 6.50 -8.13 -15.28
CA SER A 143 5.87 -8.24 -13.97
C SER A 143 5.73 -6.85 -13.36
N ILE A 144 4.54 -6.51 -12.87
CA ILE A 144 4.23 -5.17 -12.35
C ILE A 144 3.42 -5.20 -11.06
N VAL A 145 3.45 -4.09 -10.33
CA VAL A 145 2.58 -3.80 -9.18
C VAL A 145 1.85 -2.48 -9.40
N ALA A 146 0.53 -2.48 -9.28
CA ALA A 146 -0.34 -1.30 -9.36
C ALA A 146 -0.80 -0.84 -7.96
N ARG A 147 -0.69 0.47 -7.66
CA ARG A 147 -0.91 1.08 -6.33
C ARG A 147 -2.01 2.16 -6.35
N TYR A 148 -2.75 2.34 -5.25
CA TYR A 148 -4.02 3.10 -5.25
C TYR A 148 -4.17 4.35 -4.32
N ALA A 149 -3.38 4.60 -3.24
CA ALA A 149 -3.29 5.95 -2.55
C ALA A 149 -2.33 6.03 -1.33
N ILE A 150 -1.82 7.21 -0.91
CA ILE A 150 -1.08 7.42 0.37
C ILE A 150 -1.35 8.83 0.94
N TYR A 151 -1.25 9.10 2.28
CA TYR A 151 -0.59 10.27 2.97
C TYR A 151 -1.12 10.51 4.43
N GLY A 152 -0.35 11.20 5.29
CA GLY A 152 -0.72 11.68 6.65
C GLY A 152 0.18 12.84 7.17
N GLN A 153 -0.26 13.68 8.14
CA GLN A 153 0.32 15.01 8.45
C GLN A 153 0.25 15.46 9.96
N ASP A 154 1.26 16.19 10.45
CA ASP A 154 1.34 16.99 11.71
C ASP A 154 1.26 16.29 13.09
N ILE A 155 2.39 15.75 13.60
CA ILE A 155 2.47 15.04 14.90
C ILE A 155 3.74 15.38 15.68
N THR A 156 3.71 15.72 16.98
CA THR A 156 4.92 15.93 17.81
C THR A 156 5.05 14.87 18.91
N ASP A 157 6.27 14.39 19.19
CA ASP A 157 6.60 13.41 20.24
C ASP A 157 5.88 12.07 20.06
N ILE A 158 6.20 11.39 18.96
CA ILE A 158 5.62 10.09 18.62
C ILE A 158 6.64 8.97 18.84
N THR A 159 6.20 7.93 19.54
CA THR A 159 6.95 6.67 19.67
C THR A 159 6.19 5.53 19.01
N ILE A 160 6.82 4.88 18.04
CA ILE A 160 6.39 3.60 17.49
C ILE A 160 7.29 2.51 18.02
N GLN A 161 6.68 1.51 18.66
CA GLN A 161 7.44 0.44 19.26
C GLN A 161 6.81 -0.93 19.01
N SER A 162 7.59 -1.91 18.54
CA SER A 162 7.12 -3.28 18.39
C SER A 162 5.85 -3.39 17.53
N ILE A 163 5.88 -2.77 16.35
CA ILE A 163 4.82 -2.83 15.35
C ILE A 163 5.35 -3.48 14.09
N THR A 164 4.58 -4.40 13.51
CA THR A 164 4.78 -4.91 12.16
C THR A 164 3.69 -4.37 11.24
N ILE A 165 4.07 -3.87 10.07
CA ILE A 165 3.14 -3.52 8.99
C ILE A 165 3.45 -4.42 7.81
N TYR A 166 2.50 -5.27 7.42
CA TYR A 166 2.64 -6.22 6.32
C TYR A 166 2.29 -5.60 4.96
N THR A 167 1.26 -4.76 4.93
CA THR A 167 0.87 -3.96 3.77
C THR A 167 0.22 -2.64 4.20
N SER A 168 0.09 -1.68 3.29
CA SER A 168 -0.68 -0.45 3.54
C SER A 168 -1.22 0.19 2.26
N TRP A 169 -2.35 0.92 2.38
CA TRP A 169 -2.72 2.14 1.62
C TRP A 169 -1.63 2.60 0.63
N GLY A 170 -0.51 3.03 1.22
CA GLY A 170 0.79 2.86 0.60
C GLY A 170 2.03 3.22 1.43
N MET A 171 2.13 4.35 2.15
CA MET A 171 3.24 4.51 3.12
C MET A 171 2.77 3.90 4.44
N GLY A 172 3.50 2.89 4.93
CA GLY A 172 3.16 2.24 6.20
C GLY A 172 3.18 3.20 7.40
N PHE A 173 4.05 4.21 7.34
CA PHE A 173 4.11 5.28 8.33
C PHE A 173 4.53 6.58 7.66
N VAL A 174 3.76 7.65 7.92
CA VAL A 174 4.03 8.99 7.40
C VAL A 174 3.95 9.97 8.55
N THR A 175 4.93 10.86 8.64
CA THR A 175 4.83 12.03 9.48
C THR A 175 5.13 13.26 8.66
N GLN A 176 4.41 14.34 8.94
CA GLN A 176 4.80 15.68 8.49
C GLN A 176 4.95 16.54 9.73
N ARG A 177 5.94 17.43 9.72
CA ARG A 177 6.23 18.37 10.81
C ARG A 177 6.37 17.72 12.20
N ALA A 178 6.96 16.52 12.24
CA ALA A 178 7.20 15.82 13.50
C ALA A 178 8.46 16.24 14.23
N LYS A 179 8.36 16.34 15.55
CA LYS A 179 9.49 16.56 16.45
C LYS A 179 9.64 15.34 17.36
N ARG A 180 10.89 14.93 17.61
CA ARG A 180 11.26 13.80 18.50
C ARG A 180 10.52 12.49 18.18
N LEU A 181 10.56 12.08 16.92
CA LEU A 181 10.12 10.75 16.47
C LEU A 181 11.09 9.68 17.01
N ASN A 182 10.55 8.66 17.66
CA ASN A 182 11.30 7.48 18.09
C ASN A 182 10.67 6.20 17.52
N THR A 183 11.49 5.38 16.87
CA THR A 183 11.09 4.06 16.34
C THR A 183 11.96 2.98 16.94
N LYS A 184 11.37 1.98 17.58
CA LYS A 184 12.09 0.84 18.17
C LYS A 184 11.42 -0.48 17.80
N ASN A 185 12.17 -1.44 17.26
CA ASN A 185 11.63 -2.74 16.82
C ASN A 185 10.42 -2.56 15.88
N PHE A 186 10.57 -1.69 14.90
CA PHE A 186 9.56 -1.42 13.89
C PHE A 186 9.93 -2.17 12.62
N TYR A 187 9.01 -2.99 12.12
CA TYR A 187 9.22 -3.82 10.94
C TYR A 187 8.19 -3.48 9.86
N PHE A 188 8.68 -3.27 8.64
CA PHE A 188 7.85 -3.04 7.48
C PHE A 188 8.18 -4.12 6.45
N PHE A 189 7.19 -4.92 6.09
CA PHE A 189 7.31 -5.91 5.02
C PHE A 189 6.46 -5.44 3.85
N VAL A 190 6.89 -5.78 2.64
CA VAL A 190 6.04 -5.69 1.44
C VAL A 190 5.95 -7.10 0.90
N GLN A 191 4.82 -7.76 1.14
CA GLN A 191 4.60 -9.10 0.63
C GLN A 191 3.99 -9.01 -0.77
N THR A 192 4.84 -9.02 -1.80
CA THR A 192 4.40 -9.17 -3.19
C THR A 192 4.78 -10.56 -3.65
N ILE A 193 3.85 -11.51 -3.55
CA ILE A 193 4.05 -12.88 -4.02
C ILE A 193 3.66 -12.91 -5.49
N LEU A 194 4.65 -12.87 -6.37
CA LEU A 194 4.52 -13.25 -7.77
C LEU A 194 5.29 -14.55 -7.93
N GLN A 195 4.60 -15.69 -7.82
CA GLN A 195 5.23 -16.98 -8.12
C GLN A 195 5.33 -17.14 -9.65
N ILE A 196 6.51 -17.56 -10.11
CA ILE A 196 6.73 -18.03 -11.47
C ILE A 196 6.40 -19.53 -11.45
N ASN A 197 5.42 -19.96 -12.25
CA ASN A 197 5.20 -21.38 -12.53
C ASN A 197 6.19 -21.85 -13.59
#